data_AF-A0A948VYS1-F1
#
_entry.id   AF-A0A948VYS1-F1
#
_cell.length_a   1.000
_cell.length_b   1.000
_cell.length_c   1.000
_cell.angle_alpha   90.00
_cell.angle_beta   90.00
_cell.angle_gamma   90.00
#
_symmetry.space_group_name_H-M   'P 1'
#
loop_
_entity.id
_entity.type
_entity.pdbx_description
1 polymer ?
#
loop_
_entity_poly.entity_id
_entity_poly.type
_entity_poly.pdbx_seq_one_letter_code
_entity_poly.pdbx_strand_id
1 'polypeptide(L)' 'MDDKITIIEGPPPVFEPIQDGWALGLGEGPRLPLTLLTRLRTFDGPALVERCYCR' A
#
# COMPACT_ATOMS: atom_id res chain seq x y z
N MET A 1 32.11 -12.96 3.11
CA MET A 1 31.14 -12.76 2.03
C MET A 1 30.42 -11.47 2.32
N ASP A 2 30.64 -10.44 1.50
CA ASP A 2 29.94 -9.16 1.59
C ASP A 2 28.50 -9.34 1.12
N ASP A 3 27.59 -9.64 2.04
CA ASP A 3 26.16 -9.74 1.77
C ASP A 3 25.63 -8.35 1.37
N LYS A 4 25.66 -8.09 0.06
CA LYS A 4 25.21 -6.84 -0.52
C LYS A 4 23.76 -7.00 -0.97
N ILE A 5 22.86 -6.29 -0.30
CA ILE A 5 21.46 -6.22 -0.71
C ILE A 5 21.40 -5.29 -1.94
N THR A 6 21.00 -5.85 -3.08
CA THR A 6 20.71 -5.05 -4.27
C THR A 6 19.28 -4.53 -4.18
N ILE A 7 19.13 -3.22 -3.98
CA ILE A 7 17.83 -2.56 -4.07
C ILE A 7 17.56 -2.29 -5.55
N ILE A 8 16.46 -2.84 -6.06
CA ILE A 8 15.96 -2.55 -7.40
C ILE A 8 14.79 -1.59 -7.23
N GLU A 9 14.96 -0.36 -7.69
CA GLU A 9 13.89 0.64 -7.67
C GLU A 9 12.76 0.21 -8.61
N GLY A 10 11.56 0.06 -8.05
CA GLY A 10 10.36 -0.18 -8.82
C GLY A 10 9.86 1.09 -9.52
N PRO A 11 8.88 0.98 -10.44
CA PRO A 11 8.20 2.15 -10.96
C PRO A 11 7.51 2.90 -9.81
N PRO A 12 7.39 4.23 -9.88
CA PRO A 12 6.74 5.02 -8.83
C PRO A 12 5.29 4.55 -8.60
N PRO A 13 4.78 4.67 -7.36
CA PRO A 13 3.40 4.33 -7.05
C PRO A 13 2.43 5.24 -7.80
N VAL A 14 1.31 4.67 -8.26
CA VAL A 14 0.21 5.42 -8.88
C VAL A 14 -0.88 5.60 -7.84
N PHE A 15 -1.28 6.84 -7.63
CA PHE A 15 -2.36 7.19 -6.72
C PHE A 15 -3.64 7.45 -7.52
N GLU A 16 -4.70 6.71 -7.20
CA GLU A 16 -6.01 6.80 -7.85
C GLU A 16 -7.05 7.23 -6.81
N PRO A 17 -7.98 8.13 -7.15
CA PRO A 17 -9.07 8.48 -6.24
C PRO A 17 -9.97 7.27 -5.95
N ILE A 18 -10.30 7.04 -4.68
CA ILE A 18 -11.25 5.99 -4.30
C ILE A 18 -12.66 6.45 -4.65
N GLN A 19 -13.40 5.60 -5.38
CA GLN A 19 -14.79 5.86 -5.76
C GLN A 19 -15.81 5.20 -4.81
N ASP A 20 -15.34 4.34 -3.91
CA ASP A 20 -16.20 3.60 -3.00
C ASP A 20 -16.59 4.43 -1.76
N GLY A 21 -17.84 4.30 -1.32
CA GLY A 21 -18.38 5.07 -0.19
C GLY A 21 -17.73 4.76 1.16
N TRP A 22 -17.09 3.60 1.35
CA TRP A 22 -16.43 3.26 2.61
C TRP A 22 -15.27 4.21 2.95
N ALA A 23 -14.61 4.77 1.93
CA ALA A 23 -13.48 5.68 2.12
C ALA A 23 -13.89 7.04 2.72
N LEU A 24 -15.17 7.41 2.60
CA LEU A 24 -15.73 8.59 3.26
C LEU A 24 -15.78 8.43 4.77
N GLY A 25 -15.92 7.20 5.27
CA GLY A 25 -15.95 6.89 6.70
C GLY A 25 -14.58 6.93 7.38
N LEU A 26 -13.48 7.13 6.64
CA LEU A 26 -12.14 7.26 7.21
C LEU A 26 -11.84 8.69 7.72
N GLY A 27 -12.57 9.68 7.21
CA GLY A 27 -12.36 11.08 7.53
C GLY A 27 -13.41 11.60 8.50
N GLU A 28 -12.98 12.10 9.66
CA GLU A 28 -13.83 12.80 10.61
C GLU A 28 -13.72 14.31 10.40
N GLY A 29 -14.85 15.01 10.31
CA GLY A 29 -14.88 16.48 10.26
C GLY A 29 -15.90 17.09 9.30
N PRO A 30 -16.00 18.43 9.26
CA PRO A 30 -17.01 19.15 8.45
C PRO A 30 -16.72 19.13 6.94
N ARG A 31 -15.58 18.58 6.51
CA ARG A 31 -15.18 18.45 5.10
C ARG A 31 -14.69 17.04 4.85
N LEU A 32 -15.16 16.44 3.76
CA LEU A 32 -14.71 15.12 3.32
C LEU A 32 -13.35 15.26 2.64
N PRO A 33 -12.29 14.60 3.13
CA PRO A 33 -11.00 14.61 2.46
C PRO A 33 -11.06 13.82 1.15
N LEU A 34 -10.26 14.24 0.16
CA LEU A 34 -10.04 13.44 -1.05
C LEU A 34 -9.14 12.25 -0.70
N THR A 35 -9.70 11.05 -0.69
CA THR A 35 -8.95 9.82 -0.41
C THR A 35 -8.37 9.24 -1.70
N LEU A 36 -7.06 9.00 -1.71
CA LEU A 36 -6.33 8.34 -2.79
C LEU A 36 -5.86 6.95 -2.35
N LEU A 37 -5.91 5.98 -3.26
CA LEU A 37 -5.43 4.61 -3.07
C LEU A 37 -4.21 4.37 -3.97
N THR A 38 -3.21 3.66 -3.43
CA THR A 38 -2.12 3.07 -4.21
C THR A 38 -2.10 1.57 -3.97
N ARG A 39 -1.96 0.79 -5.05
CA ARG A 39 -1.81 -0.67 -4.96
C ARG A 39 -0.32 -1.00 -4.87
N LEU A 40 0.11 -1.52 -3.73
CA LEU A 40 1.48 -1.97 -3.55
C LEU A 40 1.75 -3.17 -4.47
N ARG A 41 2.78 -3.07 -5.32
CA ARG A 41 3.27 -4.22 -6.09
C ARG A 41 4.15 -5.05 -5.17
N THR A 42 3.58 -6.10 -4.59
CA THR A 42 4.39 -7.12 -3.90
C THR A 42 4.93 -8.09 -4.95
N PHE A 43 6.25 -8.21 -5.05
CA PHE A 43 6.88 -9.23 -5.90
C PHE A 43 6.44 -10.65 -5.48
N ASP A 44 6.17 -10.86 -4.19
CA ASP A 44 5.58 -12.07 -3.62
C ASP A 44 4.59 -11.70 -2.50
N GLY A 45 3.33 -11.50 -2.89
CA GLY A 45 2.23 -11.17 -1.97
C GLY A 45 1.94 -12.25 -0.93
N PRO A 46 1.86 -13.54 -1.33
CA PRO A 46 1.70 -14.65 -0.39
C PRO A 46 2.79 -14.71 0.67
N ALA A 47 4.08 -14.60 0.31
CA ALA A 47 5.18 -14.63 1.29
C ALA A 47 5.15 -13.42 2.26
N LEU A 48 4.67 -12.26 1.81
CA LEU A 48 4.46 -11.11 2.69
C LEU A 48 3.37 -11.40 3.73
N VAL A 49 2.26 -12.01 3.31
CA VAL A 49 1.17 -12.42 4.22
C VAL A 49 1.66 -13.50 5.19
N GLU A 50 2.46 -14.47 4.73
CA GLU A 50 3.05 -15.50 5.58
C GLU A 50 3.94 -14.92 6.69
N ARG A 51 4.70 -13.86 6.39
CA ARG A 51 5.47 -13.12 7.42
C ARG A 51 4.60 -12.36 8.42
N CYS A 52 3.41 -11.92 7.99
CA CYS A 52 2.46 -11.20 8.83
C CYS A 52 1.63 -12.14 9.71
N TYR A 53 1.61 -13.45 9.42
CA TYR A 53 1.14 -14.43 10.40
C TYR A 53 2.14 -14.49 11.55
N CYS A 54 1.90 -13.65 12.56
CA CYS A 54 2.63 -13.73 13.81
C CYS A 54 2.24 -15.05 14.50
N ARG A 55 3.26 -15.79 14.91
CA ARG A 55 3.13 -16.89 15.87
C ARG A 55 2.97 -16.32 17.29
#